data_AF-A0A662RKD4-F1
#
_entry.id   AF-A0A662RKD4-F1
#
_cell.length_a   1.000
_cell.length_b   1.000
_cell.length_c   1.000
_cell.angle_alpha   90.00
_cell.angle_beta   90.00
_cell.angle_gamma   90.00
#
_symmetry.space_group_name_H-M   'P 1'
#
loop_
_entity.id
_entity.type
_entity.pdbx_description
1 polymer ?
#
loop_
_entity_poly.entity_id
_entity_poly.type
_entity_poly.pdbx_seq_one_letter_code
_entity_poly.pdbx_strand_id
1 'polypeptide(L)'
;MPPRIERLQEIRRKIDEIDDAIAELLIKRMKYARQARAEKVRMKMPVTDLQREKEVIERWRAHARRGNNEVSEELMQRIAELVTEYMRREELREEMEMETEMEMVRETE
;
A
#
# COMPACT_ATOMS: atom_id res chain seq x y z
N MET A 1 39.21 -9.54 -13.34
CA MET A 1 38.20 -8.70 -12.67
C MET A 1 37.45 -7.95 -13.74
N PRO A 2 36.11 -7.94 -13.75
CA PRO A 2 35.36 -7.10 -14.68
C PRO A 2 35.76 -5.62 -14.48
N PRO A 3 35.85 -4.81 -15.55
CA PRO A 3 35.99 -3.37 -15.47
C PRO A 3 35.01 -2.78 -14.45
N ARG A 4 35.44 -1.76 -13.69
CA ARG A 4 34.62 -1.13 -12.64
C ARG A 4 33.23 -0.69 -13.13
N ILE A 5 33.11 -0.36 -14.42
CA ILE A 5 31.86 0.02 -15.09
C ILE A 5 30.91 -1.18 -15.23
N GLU A 6 31.39 -2.35 -15.66
CA GLU A 6 30.55 -3.56 -15.80
C GLU A 6 30.02 -4.02 -14.45
N ARG A 7 30.85 -3.94 -13.39
CA ARG A 7 30.40 -4.29 -12.04
C ARG A 7 29.32 -3.34 -11.52
N LEU A 8 29.44 -2.04 -11.80
CA LEU A 8 28.41 -1.05 -11.44
C LEU A 8 27.10 -1.34 -12.17
N GLN A 9 27.15 -1.68 -13.46
CA GLN A 9 25.96 -2.02 -14.25
C GLN A 9 25.28 -3.28 -13.73
N GLU A 10 26.04 -4.30 -13.34
CA GLU A 10 25.49 -5.51 -12.74
C GLU A 10 24.77 -5.22 -11.42
N ILE A 11 25.33 -4.35 -10.58
CA ILE A 11 24.69 -3.93 -9.32
C ILE A 11 23.40 -3.16 -9.60
N ARG A 12 23.42 -2.21 -10.54
CA ARG A 12 22.22 -1.45 -10.91
C ARG A 12 21.10 -2.34 -11.42
N ARG A 13 21.42 -3.31 -12.30
CA ARG A 13 20.41 -4.26 -12.79
C ARG A 13 19.75 -5.03 -11.64
N LYS A 14 20.51 -5.44 -10.62
CA LYS A 14 19.96 -6.11 -9.44
C LYS A 14 19.06 -5.19 -8.61
N ILE A 15 19.37 -3.89 -8.55
CA ILE A 15 18.50 -2.90 -7.91
C ILE A 15 17.20 -2.76 -8.70
N ASP A 16 17.29 -2.60 -10.03
CA ASP A 16 16.12 -2.48 -10.91
C ASP A 16 15.19 -3.71 -10.78
N GLU A 17 15.76 -4.92 -10.76
CA GLU A 17 15.01 -6.17 -10.53
C GLU A 17 14.25 -6.19 -9.18
N ILE A 18 14.85 -5.62 -8.13
CA ILE A 18 14.21 -5.50 -6.81
C ILE A 18 13.10 -4.44 -6.85
N ASP A 19 13.36 -3.29 -7.47
CA ASP A 19 12.40 -2.20 -7.57
C ASP A 19 11.14 -2.60 -8.36
N ASP A 20 11.32 -3.34 -9.45
CA ASP A 20 10.22 -3.93 -10.22
C ASP A 20 9.38 -4.88 -9.35
N ALA A 21 10.04 -5.75 -8.57
CA ALA A 21 9.35 -6.66 -7.67
C ALA A 21 8.57 -5.92 -6.57
N ILE A 22 9.12 -4.83 -6.02
CA ILE A 22 8.44 -3.97 -5.06
C ILE A 22 7.18 -3.37 -5.70
N ALA A 23 7.28 -2.84 -6.92
CA ALA A 23 6.14 -2.26 -7.64
C ALA A 23 5.04 -3.31 -7.89
N GLU A 24 5.39 -4.51 -8.35
CA GLU A 24 4.43 -5.59 -8.56
C GLU A 24 3.72 -6.03 -7.27
N LEU A 25 4.46 -6.13 -6.16
CA LEU A 25 3.91 -6.47 -4.85
C LEU A 25 2.95 -5.40 -4.35
N LEU A 26 3.28 -4.11 -4.56
CA LEU A 26 2.39 -3.01 -4.23
C LEU A 26 1.11 -3.07 -5.07
N ILE A 27 1.19 -3.30 -6.38
CA ILE A 27 0.01 -3.49 -7.24
C ILE A 27 -0.88 -4.62 -6.72
N LYS A 28 -0.30 -5.77 -6.36
CA LYS A 28 -1.04 -6.90 -5.76
C LYS A 28 -1.69 -6.48 -4.43
N ARG A 29 -0.97 -5.78 -3.56
CA ARG A 29 -1.49 -5.25 -2.29
C ARG A 29 -2.70 -4.34 -2.51
N MET A 30 -2.65 -3.44 -3.50
CA MET A 30 -3.77 -2.54 -3.81
C MET A 30 -5.01 -3.32 -4.28
N LYS A 31 -4.83 -4.36 -5.12
CA LYS A 31 -5.94 -5.23 -5.54
C LYS A 31 -6.64 -5.90 -4.36
N TYR A 32 -5.88 -6.45 -3.42
CA TYR A 32 -6.46 -7.05 -2.21
C TYR A 32 -7.11 -6.03 -1.28
N ALA A 33 -6.56 -4.82 -1.19
CA ALA A 33 -7.18 -3.76 -0.39
C ALA A 33 -8.56 -3.37 -0.95
N ARG A 34 -8.71 -3.23 -2.28
CA ARG A 34 -10.01 -2.99 -2.92
C ARG A 34 -11.00 -4.14 -2.69
N GLN A 35 -10.55 -5.39 -2.73
CA GLN A 35 -11.40 -6.54 -2.40
C GLN A 35 -11.85 -6.50 -0.94
N ALA A 36 -10.95 -6.17 -0.01
CA ALA A 36 -11.30 -6.01 1.40
C ALA A 36 -12.33 -4.89 1.60
N ARG A 37 -12.22 -3.78 0.88
CA ARG A 37 -13.21 -2.70 0.88
C ARG A 37 -14.58 -3.19 0.39
N ALA A 38 -14.64 -3.90 -0.73
CA ALA A 38 -15.90 -4.43 -1.26
C ALA A 38 -16.62 -5.32 -0.23
N GLU A 39 -15.87 -6.14 0.51
CA GLU A 39 -16.42 -6.93 1.61
C GLU A 39 -16.87 -6.07 2.80
N LYS A 40 -16.11 -5.04 3.20
CA LYS A 40 -16.55 -4.08 4.24
C LYS A 40 -17.90 -3.42 3.89
N VAL A 41 -18.06 -2.97 2.64
CA VAL A 41 -19.31 -2.37 2.15
C VAL A 41 -20.47 -3.35 2.25
N ARG A 42 -20.27 -4.61 1.81
CA ARG A 42 -21.27 -5.68 1.94
C ARG A 42 -21.66 -5.95 3.39
N MET A 43 -20.70 -5.84 4.32
CA MET A 43 -20.91 -6.02 5.77
C MET A 43 -21.40 -4.76 6.49
N LYS A 44 -21.56 -3.62 5.78
CA LYS A 44 -21.87 -2.29 6.38
C LYS A 44 -20.88 -1.89 7.48
N MET A 45 -19.61 -2.26 7.31
CA MET A 45 -18.53 -1.89 8.22
C MET A 45 -17.94 -0.53 7.82
N PRO A 46 -17.46 0.27 8.79
CA PRO A 46 -16.77 1.51 8.49
C PRO A 46 -15.51 1.24 7.65
N VAL A 47 -15.26 2.14 6.70
CA VAL A 47 -14.09 2.10 5.82
C VAL A 47 -12.79 2.22 6.63
N THR A 48 -12.80 3.09 7.64
CA THR A 48 -11.62 3.35 8.49
C THR A 48 -11.47 2.30 9.59
N ASP A 49 -10.33 1.61 9.60
CA ASP A 49 -9.93 0.68 10.68
C ASP A 49 -8.53 1.04 11.18
N LEU A 50 -8.47 2.03 12.09
CA LEU A 50 -7.21 2.54 12.63
C LEU A 50 -6.39 1.46 13.35
N GLN A 51 -7.04 0.44 13.90
CA GLN A 51 -6.34 -0.64 14.57
C GLN A 51 -5.61 -1.50 13.56
N ARG A 52 -6.28 -1.83 12.44
CA ARG A 52 -5.66 -2.58 11.36
C ARG A 52 -4.46 -1.85 10.75
N GLU A 53 -4.53 -0.53 10.62
CA GLU A 53 -3.42 0.27 10.09
C GLU A 53 -2.20 0.23 11.00
N LYS A 54 -2.40 0.35 12.32
CA LYS A 54 -1.33 0.20 13.31
C LYS A 54 -0.66 -1.17 13.22
N GLU A 55 -1.44 -2.24 13.05
CA GLU A 55 -0.90 -3.60 12.87
C GLU A 55 -0.06 -3.72 11.60
N VAL A 56 -0.49 -3.09 10.49
CA VAL A 56 0.27 -3.10 9.24
C VAL A 56 1.60 -2.39 9.43
N ILE A 57 1.60 -1.20 10.03
CA ILE A 57 2.82 -0.43 10.33
C ILE A 57 3.76 -1.24 11.21
N GLU A 58 3.25 -1.83 12.29
CA GLU A 58 4.08 -2.62 13.21
C GLU A 58 4.66 -3.87 12.53
N ARG A 59 3.90 -4.54 11.66
CA ARG A 59 4.42 -5.66 10.87
C ARG A 59 5.58 -5.22 9.97
N TRP A 60 5.47 -4.08 9.32
CA TRP A 60 6.53 -3.55 8.45
C TRP A 60 7.78 -3.17 9.25
N ARG A 61 7.61 -2.54 10.42
CA ARG A 61 8.71 -2.29 11.36
C ARG A 61 9.36 -3.58 11.84
N ALA A 62 8.58 -4.62 12.13
CA ALA A 62 9.11 -5.92 12.51
C ALA A 62 9.97 -6.57 11.41
N HIS A 63 9.65 -6.32 10.13
CA HIS A 63 10.51 -6.75 9.02
C HIS A 63 11.86 -6.02 9.00
N ALA A 64 11.89 -4.70 9.24
CA ALA A 64 13.14 -3.96 9.39
C ALA A 64 14.05 -4.54 10.49
N ARG A 65 13.47 -4.83 11.66
CA ARG A 65 14.21 -5.44 12.79
C ARG A 65 14.82 -6.80 12.47
N ARG A 66 14.18 -7.59 11.59
CA ARG A 66 14.68 -8.91 11.17
C ARG A 66 15.76 -8.84 10.10
N GLY A 67 15.82 -7.75 9.34
CA GLY A 67 16.76 -7.55 8.24
C GLY A 67 18.12 -6.96 8.66
N ASN A 68 18.61 -7.26 9.86
CA ASN A 68 19.89 -6.74 10.38
C ASN A 68 20.06 -5.20 10.32
N ASN A 69 18.97 -4.43 10.35
CA ASN A 69 18.98 -2.97 10.23
C ASN A 69 19.57 -2.42 8.91
N GLU A 70 19.59 -3.21 7.83
CA GLU A 70 19.90 -2.67 6.48
C GLU A 70 18.90 -1.59 6.06
N VAL A 71 17.69 -1.64 6.62
CA VAL A 71 16.65 -0.62 6.51
C VAL A 71 16.20 -0.22 7.90
N SER A 72 16.08 1.09 8.17
CA SER A 72 15.59 1.59 9.46
C SER A 72 14.10 1.32 9.66
N GLU A 73 13.68 1.10 10.91
CA GLU A 73 12.25 0.99 11.25
C GLU A 73 11.47 2.24 10.84
N GLU A 74 12.08 3.42 10.94
CA GLU A 74 11.47 4.69 10.55
C GLU A 74 11.13 4.71 9.05
N LEU A 75 12.04 4.24 8.18
CA LEU A 75 11.76 4.18 6.75
C LEU A 75 10.62 3.20 6.47
N MET A 76 10.63 2.00 7.06
CA MET A 76 9.53 1.04 6.88
C MET A 76 8.20 1.56 7.40
N GLN A 77 8.21 2.28 8.52
CA GLN A 77 7.02 2.93 9.05
C GLN A 77 6.48 3.97 8.06
N ARG A 78 7.32 4.88 7.55
CA ARG A 78 6.89 5.91 6.60
C ARG A 78 6.31 5.31 5.32
N ILE A 79 6.89 4.24 4.79
CA ILE A 79 6.34 3.57 3.60
C ILE A 79 5.00 2.91 3.94
N ALA A 80 4.89 2.22 5.08
CA ALA A 80 3.64 1.59 5.50
C ALA A 80 2.52 2.60 5.69
N GLU A 81 2.83 3.75 6.31
CA GLU A 81 1.91 4.88 6.49
C GLU A 81 1.47 5.44 5.14
N LEU A 82 2.41 5.75 4.24
CA LEU A 82 2.09 6.30 2.92
C LEU A 82 1.18 5.38 2.11
N VAL A 83 1.50 4.09 2.06
CA VAL A 83 0.73 3.09 1.31
C VAL A 83 -0.67 2.91 1.92
N THR A 84 -0.79 2.98 3.24
CA THR A 84 -2.07 2.79 3.94
C THR A 84 -2.94 4.04 3.88
N GLU A 85 -2.35 5.23 4.02
CA GLU A 85 -3.02 6.52 3.87
C GLU A 85 -3.55 6.70 2.44
N TYR A 86 -2.74 6.38 1.43
CA TYR A 86 -3.17 6.43 0.03
C TYR A 86 -4.43 5.59 -0.17
N MET A 87 -4.43 4.34 0.33
CA MET A 87 -5.61 3.48 0.23
C MET A 87 -6.82 4.07 0.94
N ARG A 88 -6.68 4.54 2.18
CA ARG A 88 -7.78 5.13 2.94
C ARG A 88 -8.42 6.30 2.18
N ARG A 89 -7.60 7.15 1.55
CA ARG A 89 -8.07 8.28 0.74
C ARG A 89 -8.86 7.83 -0.49
N GLU A 90 -8.39 6.80 -1.18
CA GLU A 90 -9.12 6.22 -2.31
C GLU A 90 -10.46 5.61 -1.86
N GLU A 91 -10.47 4.85 -0.76
CA GLU A 91 -11.70 4.24 -0.24
C GLU A 91 -12.75 5.29 0.18
N LEU A 92 -12.31 6.41 0.77
CA LEU A 92 -13.16 7.55 1.14
C LEU A 92 -13.67 8.31 -0.09
N ARG A 93 -12.82 8.53 -1.10
CA ARG A 93 -13.23 9.19 -2.34
C ARG A 93 -14.33 8.40 -3.05
N GLU A 94 -14.13 7.09 -3.20
CA GLU A 94 -15.12 6.20 -3.79
C GLU A 94 -16.43 6.16 -2.96
N GLU A 95 -16.35 6.30 -1.63
CA GLU A 95 -17.54 6.37 -0.77
C GLU A 95 -18.33 7.66 -1.02
N MET A 96 -17.66 8.81 -1.08
CA MET A 96 -18.29 10.09 -1.40
C MET A 96 -18.91 10.12 -2.80
N GLU A 97 -18.24 9.52 -3.80
CA GLU A 97 -18.76 9.41 -5.17
C GLU A 97 -20.06 8.58 -5.21
N MET A 98 -20.10 7.43 -4.52
CA MET A 98 -21.32 6.61 -4.42
C MET A 98 -22.47 7.32 -3.68
N GLU A 99 -22.17 8.06 -2.60
CA GLU A 99 -23.18 8.85 -1.89
C GLU A 99 -23.79 9.93 -2.79
N THR A 100 -22.96 10.63 -3.55
CA THR A 100 -23.39 11.66 -4.51
C THR A 100 -24.28 11.06 -5.61
N GLU A 101 -23.91 9.91 -6.17
CA GLU A 101 -24.72 9.22 -7.18
C GLU A 101 -26.08 8.78 -6.63
N MET A 102 -26.12 8.24 -5.41
CA MET A 102 -27.38 7.83 -4.76
C MET A 102 -28.31 9.01 -4.49
N GLU A 103 -27.77 10.17 -4.13
CA GLU A 103 -28.56 11.38 -3.90
C GLU A 103 -29.18 11.89 -5.20
N MET A 104 -28.41 11.95 -6.30
CA MET A 104 -28.93 12.35 -7.62
C MET A 104 -30.07 11.43 -8.10
N VAL A 105 -29.97 10.11 -7.88
CA VAL A 105 -31.04 9.17 -8.26
C VAL A 105 -32.31 9.44 -7.47
N ARG A 106 -32.22 9.69 -6.17
CA ARG A 106 -33.37 10.00 -5.31
C ARG A 106 -34.08 11.31 -5.67
N GLU A 107 -33.36 12.29 -6.22
CA GLU A 107 -33.96 13.55 -6.69
C GLU A 107 -34.68 13.41 -8.03
N THR A 108 -34.43 12.33 -8.78
CA THR A 108 -35.04 12.05 -10.08
C THR A 108 -36.27 11.13 -10.04
N GLU A 109 -36.62 10.60 -8.86
CA GLU A 109 -37.80 9.74 -8.60
C GLU A 109 -38.92 10.51 -7.89
#